data_AF-A0A636GI94-F1
#
_entry.id   AF-A0A636GI94-F1
#
_cell.length_a   1.000
_cell.length_b   1.000
_cell.length_c   1.000
_cell.angle_alpha   90.00
_cell.angle_beta   90.00
_cell.angle_gamma   90.00
#
_symmetry.space_group_name_H-M   'P 1'
#
loop_
_entity.id
_entity.type
_entity.pdbx_description
1 polymer ?
#
loop_
_entity_poly.entity_id
_entity_poly.type
_entity_poly.pdbx_seq_one_letter_code
_entity_poly.pdbx_strand_id
1 'polypeptide(L)' 'MKIKFIEITRQAADLERQRLFQQAGHLWKKAFVVARRDANAEYCRRRADFCLSSMFTRGSQVC' A
#
# COMPACT_ATOMS: atom_id res chain seq x y z
N MET A 1 3.76 17.88 10.41
CA MET A 1 3.40 16.50 10.83
C MET A 1 4.43 15.52 10.26
N LYS A 2 5.19 14.81 11.10
CA LYS A 2 6.01 13.67 10.65
C LYS A 2 5.07 12.48 10.43
N ILE A 3 4.67 12.23 9.19
CA ILE A 3 3.91 11.02 8.86
C ILE A 3 4.83 9.83 9.17
N LYS A 4 4.55 9.06 10.23
CA LYS A 4 5.42 7.95 10.64
C LYS A 4 5.11 6.75 9.77
N PHE A 5 6.16 6.11 9.25
CA PHE A 5 6.09 4.85 8.50
C PHE A 5 5.06 3.87 9.09
N ILE A 6 5.08 3.67 10.42
CA ILE A 6 4.19 2.74 11.12
C ILE A 6 2.70 3.07 10.99
N GLU A 7 2.34 4.36 10.94
CA GLU A 7 0.95 4.80 10.82
C GLU A 7 0.43 4.50 9.41
N ILE A 8 1.25 4.77 8.38
CA ILE A 8 0.93 4.46 6.99
C ILE A 8 0.74 2.96 6.79
N THR A 9 1.65 2.13 7.32
CA THR A 9 1.59 0.68 7.17
C THR A 9 0.39 0.06 7.91
N ARG A 10 0.01 0.62 9.07
CA ARG A 10 -1.21 0.19 9.79
C ARG A 10 -2.45 0.46 8.96
N GLN A 11 -2.59 1.70 8.48
CA GLN A 11 -3.72 2.08 7.65
C GLN A 11 -3.78 1.27 6.35
N ALA A 12 -2.63 1.02 5.71
CA ALA A 12 -2.56 0.16 4.53
C ALA A 12 -3.07 -1.26 4.82
N ALA A 13 -2.63 -1.86 5.93
CA ALA A 13 -3.08 -3.19 6.35
C ALA A 13 -4.59 -3.23 6.68
N ASP A 14 -5.14 -2.18 7.32
CA ASP A 14 -6.58 -2.11 7.58
C ASP A 14 -7.41 -2.00 6.30
N LEU A 15 -6.92 -1.31 5.28
CA LEU A 15 -7.58 -1.25 3.97
C LEU A 15 -7.51 -2.60 3.24
N GLU A 16 -6.42 -3.34 3.36
CA GLU A 16 -6.34 -4.72 2.83
C GLU A 16 -7.37 -5.64 3.48
N ARG A 17 -7.58 -5.54 4.80
CA ARG A 17 -8.63 -6.29 5.51
C ARG A 17 -10.03 -5.94 5.00
N GLN A 18 -10.25 -4.68 4.63
CA GLN A 18 -11.49 -4.19 4.03
C GLN A 18 -11.59 -4.47 2.52
N ARG A 19 -10.61 -5.18 1.93
CA ARG A 19 -10.52 -5.44 0.49
C ARG A 19 -10.43 -4.19 -0.39
N LEU A 20 -10.05 -3.05 0.19
CA LEU A 20 -9.80 -1.78 -0.51
C LEU A 20 -8.37 -1.77 -1.06
N PHE A 21 -8.06 -2.76 -1.91
CA PHE A 21 -6.69 -3.04 -2.36
C PHE A 21 -6.05 -1.88 -3.13
N GLN A 22 -6.82 -1.16 -3.96
CA GLN A 22 -6.28 -0.02 -4.69
C GLN A 22 -5.75 1.07 -3.73
N GLN A 23 -6.56 1.45 -2.73
CA GLN A 23 -6.16 2.45 -1.73
C GLN A 23 -5.03 1.95 -0.84
N ALA A 24 -5.08 0.66 -0.43
CA ALA A 24 -3.99 0.03 0.31
C ALA A 24 -2.67 0.08 -0.46
N GLY A 25 -2.68 -0.23 -1.76
CA GLY A 25 -1.51 -0.21 -2.63
C GLY A 25 -0.87 1.17 -2.73
N HIS A 26 -1.67 2.23 -2.81
CA HIS A 26 -1.16 3.60 -2.76
C HIS A 26 -0.52 3.95 -1.41
N LEU A 27 -1.10 3.48 -0.30
CA LEU A 27 -0.49 3.66 1.02
C LEU A 27 0.80 2.86 1.18
N TRP A 28 0.89 1.64 0.66
CA TRP A 28 2.14 0.88 0.63
C TRP A 28 3.22 1.57 -0.20
N LYS A 29 2.86 2.17 -1.33
CA LYS A 29 3.80 2.97 -2.13
C LYS A 29 4.27 4.22 -1.37
N LYS A 30 3.40 4.85 -0.58
CA LYS A 30 3.78 5.96 0.31
C LYS A 30 4.68 5.48 1.46
N ALA A 31 4.40 4.32 2.03
CA ALA A 31 5.21 3.68 3.07
C ALA A 31 6.61 3.33 2.56
N PHE A 32 6.74 2.88 1.31
CA PHE A 32 8.01 2.64 0.63
C PHE A 32 8.90 3.89 0.61
N VAL A 33 8.35 5.06 0.24
CA VAL A 33 9.11 6.32 0.16
C VAL A 33 9.63 6.78 1.52
N VAL A 34 8.91 6.51 2.60
CA VAL A 34 9.30 6.93 3.96
C VAL A 34 10.06 5.85 4.73
N ALA A 35 10.22 4.66 4.15
CA ALA A 35 10.96 3.56 4.77
C ALA A 35 12.46 3.90 4.81
N ARG A 36 13.05 3.83 6.01
CA ARG A 36 14.49 4.09 6.22
C ARG A 36 15.36 2.84 6.11
N ARG A 37 14.76 1.65 6.13
CA ARG A 37 15.44 0.36 6.07
C ARG A 37 15.06 -0.32 4.77
N ASP A 38 16.03 -0.86 4.05
CA ASP A 38 15.82 -1.54 2.78
C ASP A 38 14.82 -2.70 2.88
N ALA A 39 14.88 -3.50 3.95
CA ALA A 39 13.92 -4.59 4.18
C ALA A 39 12.47 -4.09 4.27
N ASN A 40 12.25 -2.93 4.90
CA ASN A 40 10.93 -2.34 5.01
C ASN A 40 10.47 -1.75 3.67
N ALA A 41 11.40 -1.13 2.93
CA ALA A 41 11.13 -0.61 1.60
C ALA A 41 10.75 -1.75 0.65
N GLU A 42 11.54 -2.82 0.62
CA GLU A 42 11.26 -4.00 -0.20
C GLU A 42 9.92 -4.64 0.13
N TYR A 43 9.61 -4.81 1.43
CA TYR A 43 8.31 -5.29 1.87
C TYR A 43 7.17 -4.39 1.35
N CYS A 44 7.28 -3.08 1.53
CA CYS A 44 6.27 -2.13 1.06
C CYS A 44 6.11 -2.15 -0.46
N ARG A 45 7.21 -2.30 -1.21
CA ARG A 45 7.18 -2.45 -2.67
C ARG A 45 6.40 -3.69 -3.08
N ARG A 46 6.72 -4.85 -2.52
CA ARG A 46 6.02 -6.12 -2.83
C ARG A 46 4.52 -6.03 -2.50
N ARG A 47 4.16 -5.40 -1.37
CA ARG A 47 2.74 -5.19 -1.02
C ARG A 47 2.04 -4.22 -1.96
N ALA A 48 2.70 -3.14 -2.38
CA ALA A 48 2.15 -2.21 -3.35
C ALA A 48 1.90 -2.89 -4.70
N ASP A 49 2.87 -3.66 -5.21
CA ASP A 49 2.73 -4.45 -6.44
C ASP A 49 1.56 -5.45 -6.35
N PHE A 50 1.46 -6.19 -5.23
CA PHE A 50 0.36 -7.11 -5.00
C PHE A 50 -1.00 -6.40 -5.05
N CYS A 51 -1.15 -5.32 -4.28
CA CYS A 51 -2.40 -4.57 -4.15
C CYS A 51 -2.82 -3.83 -5.42
N LEU A 52 -1.86 -3.33 -6.20
CA LEU A 52 -2.09 -2.58 -7.44
C LEU A 52 -2.10 -3.48 -8.69
N SER A 53 -1.88 -4.79 -8.53
CA SER A 53 -1.94 -5.73 -9.64
C SER A 53 -3.30 -5.67 -10.33
N SER A 54 -3.31 -6.00 -11.63
CA SER A 54 -4.51 -5.98 -12.48
C SER A 54 -5.66 -6.84 -11.94
N MET A 55 -5.36 -7.83 -11.09
CA MET A 55 -6.38 -8.65 -10.41
C MET A 55 -7.29 -7.83 -9.48
N PHE A 56 -6.77 -6.77 -8.86
CA PHE A 56 -7.51 -5.96 -7.89
C PHE A 56 -7.92 -4.59 -8.41
N THR A 57 -7.34 -4.14 -9.52
CA THR A 57 -7.62 -2.82 -10.12
C THR A 57 -8.56 -2.88 -11.33
N ARG A 58 -8.85 -4.08 -11.87
CA ARG A 58 -9.78 -4.27 -13.02
C ARG A 58 -11.24 -3.83 -12.76
N GLY A 59 -11.63 -3.58 -11.50
CA GLY A 59 -12.99 -3.16 -11.14
C GLY A 59 -13.22 -1.65 -11.10
N SER A 60 -12.20 -0.81 -11.27
CA SER A 60 -12.32 0.65 -11.17
C SER A 60 -12.48 1.37 -12.52
N GLN A 61 -12.64 0.63 -13.63
CA GLN A 61 -13.01 1.16 -14.94
C GLN A 61 -14.41 0.69 -15.33
N VAL A 62 -15.44 1.21 -14.67
CA VAL A 62 -16.80 1.25 -15.24
C VAL A 62 -17.43 2.60 -14.87
N CYS A 63 -17.74 3.36 -15.92
CA CYS A 63 -18.40 4.68 -16.02
C CYS A 63 -17.52 5.92 -15.81
#